data_AF-A0A355T5A1-F1
#
_entry.id   AF-A0A355T5A1-F1
#
_cell.length_a   1.000
_cell.length_b   1.000
_cell.length_c   1.000
_cell.angle_alpha   90.00
_cell.angle_beta   90.00
_cell.angle_gamma   90.00
#
_symmetry.space_group_name_H-M   'P 1'
#
loop_
_entity.id
_entity.type
_entity.pdbx_description
1 polymer ?
#
loop_
_entity_poly.entity_id
_entity_poly.type
_entity_poly.pdbx_seq_one_letter_code
_entity_poly.pdbx_strand_id
1 'polypeptide(L)'
;LGDKPVERVVFNAITKRAVLAAMDSPRELDTQLIDAYLARRALDYLVGFTLSPVLWRKLPGSRSAGRVQSVALRLICDRELEIEAFNAQEYWTVEADMTTGSGDEFVARLVSHNGERLDKFDLPNEKAAEAVRARVAVEPFSIQSVESKPARRNPPAPFTTSTIQQEASRKLGFSASRTMQVAQRLYEGIEIDGETTGLITYMRTDGVQIAEEAIAQARTVITNEFGEAYLPDKAREYKTKAKNAQEAHEAIRPTDLSRLPGHVKALLNNDEKRLYELVWNRTLASQMESVRMERTTIEMASEDKTLGLRASGSVIVFDGFLKLYQEGTDDKDESEEDGRLPKVASGDRLGTKEARANQHFTEPPPRFSEASLVKRMEELSIGRPSTYASILGVLQDR
;
A
#
# COMPACT_ATOMS: atom_id res chain seq x y z
N LEU A 1 31.99 -15.02 31.47
CA LEU A 1 30.91 -15.11 32.48
C LEU A 1 31.16 -16.18 33.55
N GLY A 2 32.15 -17.08 33.40
CA GLY A 2 32.43 -18.11 34.42
C GLY A 2 31.22 -19.01 34.64
N ASP A 3 31.02 -19.50 35.86
CA ASP A 3 29.90 -20.37 36.25
C ASP A 3 28.64 -19.60 36.67
N LYS A 4 28.52 -18.32 36.32
CA LYS A 4 27.33 -17.53 36.66
C LYS A 4 26.13 -18.01 35.83
N PRO A 5 24.94 -18.19 36.44
CA PRO A 5 23.73 -18.49 35.68
C PRO A 5 23.43 -17.35 34.70
N VAL A 6 23.04 -17.72 33.48
CA VAL A 6 22.73 -16.79 32.39
C VAL A 6 21.32 -17.08 31.91
N GLU A 7 20.51 -16.03 31.84
CA GLU A 7 19.12 -16.08 31.42
C GLU A 7 18.90 -15.15 30.23
N ARG A 8 17.99 -15.51 29.32
CA ARG A 8 17.68 -14.72 28.13
C ARG A 8 16.32 -14.06 28.27
N VAL A 9 16.31 -12.74 28.41
CA VAL A 9 15.08 -11.94 28.35
C VAL A 9 14.74 -11.54 26.92
N VAL A 10 13.45 -11.49 26.61
CA VAL A 10 12.91 -11.04 25.32
C VAL A 10 11.68 -10.20 25.54
N PHE A 11 11.59 -9.09 24.82
CA PHE A 11 10.45 -8.17 24.83
C PHE A 11 10.35 -7.52 23.45
N ASN A 12 9.14 -7.11 23.08
CA ASN A 12 8.82 -6.49 21.80
C ASN A 12 8.60 -4.97 21.92
N ALA A 13 8.68 -4.41 23.13
CA ALA A 13 8.55 -2.99 23.41
C ALA A 13 9.39 -2.64 24.66
N ILE A 14 10.01 -1.47 24.66
CA ILE A 14 10.75 -0.95 25.82
C ILE A 14 9.79 -0.11 26.67
N THR A 15 9.02 -0.79 27.52
CA THR A 15 8.19 -0.16 28.55
C THR A 15 8.48 -0.80 29.89
N LYS A 16 8.28 -0.06 31.00
CA LYS A 16 8.47 -0.59 32.35
C LYS A 16 7.77 -1.93 32.56
N ARG A 17 6.51 -2.02 32.13
CA ARG A 17 5.74 -3.26 32.22
C ARG A 17 6.33 -4.40 31.39
N ALA A 18 6.67 -4.14 30.12
CA ALA A 18 7.22 -5.17 29.23
C ALA A 18 8.59 -5.68 29.72
N VAL A 19 9.44 -4.78 30.22
CA VAL A 19 10.76 -5.13 30.75
C VAL A 19 10.63 -5.93 32.04
N LEU A 20 9.78 -5.51 33.00
CA LEU A 20 9.56 -6.27 34.23
C LEU A 20 8.99 -7.66 33.94
N ALA A 21 7.98 -7.77 33.08
CA ALA A 21 7.41 -9.06 32.68
C ALA A 21 8.46 -9.98 32.02
N ALA A 22 9.35 -9.43 31.20
CA ALA A 22 10.44 -10.20 30.56
C ALA A 22 11.51 -10.65 31.58
N MET A 23 11.76 -9.87 32.62
CA MET A 23 12.66 -10.23 33.72
C MET A 23 12.06 -11.28 34.65
N ASP A 24 10.74 -11.24 34.88
CA ASP A 24 10.02 -12.22 35.70
C ASP A 24 9.81 -13.57 34.97
N SER A 25 10.02 -13.62 33.65
CA SER A 25 9.83 -14.81 32.82
C SER A 25 10.91 -14.93 31.74
N PRO A 26 12.19 -15.14 32.14
CA PRO A 26 13.25 -15.38 31.17
C PRO A 26 13.01 -16.68 30.41
N ARG A 27 13.58 -16.77 29.22
CA ARG A 27 13.61 -18.01 28.43
C ARG A 27 15.03 -18.54 28.29
N GLU A 28 15.15 -19.79 27.86
CA GLU A 28 16.41 -20.35 27.42
C GLU A 28 16.86 -19.75 26.08
N LEU A 29 18.14 -19.91 25.77
CA LEU A 29 18.64 -19.60 24.44
C LEU A 29 18.03 -20.58 23.43
N ASP A 30 17.38 -20.03 22.42
CA ASP A 30 16.87 -20.83 21.31
C ASP A 30 18.02 -21.22 20.38
N THR A 31 18.51 -22.46 20.52
CA THR A 31 19.59 -23.00 19.70
C THR A 31 19.23 -23.06 18.22
N GLN A 32 17.96 -23.29 17.87
CA GLN A 32 17.54 -23.36 16.47
C GLN A 32 17.64 -22.00 15.78
N LEU A 33 17.28 -20.91 16.48
CA LEU A 33 17.47 -19.55 15.98
C LEU A 33 18.96 -19.18 15.82
N ILE A 34 19.81 -19.62 16.76
CA ILE A 34 21.26 -19.41 16.68
C ILE A 34 21.84 -20.15 15.48
N ASP A 35 21.51 -21.42 15.31
CA ASP A 35 21.99 -22.24 14.20
C ASP A 35 21.51 -21.72 12.85
N ALA A 36 20.25 -21.24 12.77
CA ALA A 36 19.74 -20.60 11.57
C ALA A 36 20.53 -19.33 11.19
N TYR A 37 20.89 -18.52 12.19
CA TYR A 37 21.76 -17.34 11.98
C TYR A 37 23.16 -17.75 11.51
N LEU A 38 23.78 -18.74 12.15
CA LEU A 38 25.12 -19.23 11.80
C LEU A 38 25.15 -19.83 10.39
N ALA A 39 24.16 -20.64 10.04
CA ALA A 39 24.00 -21.23 8.71
C ALA A 39 23.88 -20.15 7.64
N ARG A 40 23.06 -19.11 7.89
CA ARG A 40 22.95 -17.96 6.99
C ARG A 40 24.30 -17.26 6.82
N ARG A 41 25.01 -16.98 7.91
CA ARG A 41 26.31 -16.30 7.88
C ARG A 41 27.34 -17.10 7.09
N ALA A 42 27.39 -18.42 7.30
CA ALA A 42 28.28 -19.31 6.56
C ALA A 42 27.94 -19.31 5.07
N LEU A 43 26.66 -19.40 4.71
CA LEU A 43 26.20 -19.37 3.32
C LEU A 43 26.56 -18.04 2.62
N ASP A 44 26.30 -16.90 3.28
CA ASP A 44 26.62 -15.58 2.72
C ASP A 44 28.14 -15.42 2.53
N TYR A 45 28.96 -15.96 3.44
CA TYR A 45 30.42 -15.99 3.31
C TYR A 45 30.88 -16.86 2.14
N LEU A 46 30.37 -18.10 2.02
CA LEU A 46 30.73 -19.03 0.95
C LEU A 46 30.45 -18.42 -0.41
N VAL A 47 29.25 -17.87 -0.63
CA VAL A 47 28.89 -17.24 -1.92
C VAL A 47 29.79 -16.04 -2.22
N GLY A 48 29.99 -15.16 -1.24
CA GLY A 48 30.83 -13.97 -1.43
C GLY A 48 32.28 -14.32 -1.78
N PHE A 49 32.87 -15.27 -1.05
CA PHE A 49 34.26 -15.70 -1.23
C PHE A 49 34.48 -16.43 -2.56
N THR A 50 33.55 -17.30 -2.98
CA THR A 50 33.72 -18.07 -4.21
C THR A 50 33.41 -17.26 -5.47
N LEU A 51 32.39 -16.39 -5.43
CA LEU A 51 31.88 -15.75 -6.64
C LEU A 51 32.54 -14.41 -6.94
N SER A 52 32.96 -13.64 -5.93
CA SER A 52 33.59 -12.33 -6.15
C SER A 52 34.87 -12.41 -7.01
N PRO A 53 35.79 -13.38 -6.82
CA PRO A 53 36.97 -13.53 -7.68
C PRO A 53 36.65 -13.88 -9.14
N VAL A 54 35.48 -14.48 -9.40
CA VAL A 54 35.01 -14.73 -10.77
C VAL A 54 34.51 -13.43 -11.38
N LEU A 55 33.71 -12.66 -10.64
CA LEU A 55 33.20 -11.36 -11.10
C LEU A 55 34.34 -10.39 -11.40
N TRP A 56 35.34 -10.26 -10.53
CA TRP A 56 36.46 -9.36 -10.76
C TRP A 56 37.25 -9.68 -12.04
N ARG A 57 37.36 -10.97 -12.38
CA ARG A 57 38.04 -11.41 -13.62
C ARG A 57 37.20 -11.23 -14.88
N LYS A 58 35.87 -11.32 -14.78
CA LYS A 58 34.96 -11.32 -15.94
C LYS A 58 34.27 -9.99 -16.19
N LEU A 59 34.11 -9.18 -15.14
CA LEU A 59 33.44 -7.88 -15.18
C LEU A 59 34.30 -6.87 -14.40
N PRO A 60 35.29 -6.24 -15.06
CA PRO A 60 36.13 -5.21 -14.45
C PRO A 60 35.25 -4.09 -13.86
N GLY A 61 35.53 -3.69 -12.62
CA GLY A 61 34.74 -2.68 -11.89
C GLY A 61 33.68 -3.25 -10.94
N SER A 62 33.36 -4.54 -11.04
CA SER A 62 32.50 -5.21 -10.04
C SER A 62 33.16 -5.20 -8.66
N ARG A 63 32.42 -4.78 -7.62
CA ARG A 63 32.96 -4.71 -6.25
C ARG A 63 32.81 -6.03 -5.50
N SER A 64 31.67 -6.70 -5.63
CA SER A 64 31.34 -7.90 -4.83
C SER A 64 30.20 -8.71 -5.41
N ALA A 65 30.15 -10.00 -5.09
CA ALA A 65 28.95 -10.82 -5.22
C ALA A 65 28.13 -10.84 -3.92
N GLY A 66 26.80 -10.81 -4.02
CA GLY A 66 25.91 -10.95 -2.87
C GLY A 66 24.73 -11.85 -3.21
N ARG A 67 24.52 -12.92 -2.43
CA ARG A 67 23.51 -13.95 -2.72
C ARG A 67 22.11 -13.39 -2.92
N VAL A 68 21.69 -12.43 -2.08
CA VAL A 68 20.35 -11.81 -2.17
C VAL A 68 20.40 -10.52 -2.97
N GLN A 69 21.49 -9.76 -2.86
CA GLN A 69 21.68 -8.50 -3.58
C GLN A 69 21.67 -8.73 -5.10
N SER A 70 22.36 -9.75 -5.61
CA SER A 70 22.35 -10.05 -7.04
C SER A 70 20.96 -10.41 -7.57
N VAL A 71 20.11 -11.03 -6.75
CA VAL A 71 18.71 -11.31 -7.14
C VAL A 71 17.89 -10.02 -7.16
N ALA A 72 18.05 -9.16 -6.16
CA ALA A 72 17.37 -7.86 -6.14
C ALA A 72 17.83 -6.94 -7.29
N LEU A 73 19.13 -6.92 -7.60
CA LEU A 73 19.67 -6.22 -8.77
C LEU A 73 19.07 -6.77 -10.07
N ARG A 74 18.95 -8.10 -10.18
CA ARG A 74 18.31 -8.73 -11.33
C ARG A 74 16.87 -8.24 -11.52
N LEU A 75 16.08 -8.07 -10.45
CA LEU A 75 14.72 -7.52 -10.58
C LEU A 75 14.72 -6.14 -11.25
N ILE A 76 15.69 -5.29 -10.90
CA ILE A 76 15.85 -3.96 -11.50
C ILE A 76 16.27 -4.08 -12.97
N CYS A 77 17.26 -4.92 -13.27
CA CYS A 77 17.70 -5.14 -14.65
C CYS A 77 16.60 -5.74 -15.53
N ASP A 78 15.87 -6.73 -15.04
CA ASP A 78 14.76 -7.36 -15.77
C ASP A 78 13.67 -6.32 -16.06
N ARG A 79 13.36 -5.42 -15.10
CA ARG A 79 12.44 -4.29 -15.33
C ARG A 79 12.97 -3.32 -16.40
N GLU A 80 14.26 -3.00 -16.39
CA GLU A 80 14.82 -2.10 -17.39
C GLU A 80 14.78 -2.74 -18.79
N LEU A 81 15.08 -4.03 -18.90
CA LEU A 81 14.93 -4.78 -20.15
C LEU A 81 13.47 -4.85 -20.64
N GLU A 82 12.51 -5.02 -19.72
CA GLU A 82 11.08 -4.93 -20.04
C GLU A 82 10.72 -3.55 -20.62
N ILE A 83 11.24 -2.47 -20.04
CA ILE A 83 11.02 -1.09 -20.50
C ILE A 83 11.67 -0.85 -21.87
N GLU A 84 12.92 -1.29 -22.06
CA GLU A 84 13.68 -1.11 -23.30
C GLU A 84 13.06 -1.90 -24.47
N ALA A 85 12.54 -3.11 -24.20
CA ALA A 85 11.88 -3.95 -25.19
C ALA A 85 10.42 -3.58 -25.44
N PHE A 86 9.86 -2.64 -24.68
CA PHE A 86 8.45 -2.28 -24.75
C PHE A 86 8.13 -1.49 -26.01
N ASN A 87 7.19 -2.01 -26.80
CA ASN A 87 6.65 -1.31 -27.96
C ASN A 87 5.28 -0.76 -27.60
N ALA A 88 5.18 0.57 -27.46
CA ALA A 88 3.92 1.23 -27.14
C ALA A 88 2.88 0.96 -28.24
N GLN A 89 1.70 0.51 -27.82
CA GLN A 89 0.55 0.30 -28.69
C GLN A 89 -0.40 1.48 -28.53
N GLU A 90 -0.73 2.10 -29.65
CA GLU A 90 -1.77 3.11 -29.75
C GLU A 90 -3.14 2.48 -29.51
N TYR A 91 -3.98 3.15 -28.73
CA TYR A 91 -5.39 2.82 -28.60
C TYR A 91 -6.20 4.08 -28.31
N TRP A 92 -7.48 4.04 -28.61
CA TRP A 92 -8.36 5.19 -28.45
C TRP A 92 -9.55 4.84 -27.56
N THR A 93 -10.02 5.83 -26.82
CA THR A 93 -11.30 5.76 -26.11
C THR A 93 -12.22 6.85 -26.62
N VAL A 94 -13.52 6.59 -26.63
CA VAL A 94 -14.53 7.62 -26.93
C VAL A 94 -15.32 7.92 -25.67
N GLU A 95 -15.43 9.20 -25.36
CA GLU A 95 -16.20 9.73 -24.24
C GLU A 95 -17.23 10.74 -24.72
N ALA A 96 -18.31 10.88 -23.97
CA ALA A 96 -19.39 11.79 -24.27
C ALA A 96 -19.85 12.52 -23.00
N ASP A 97 -20.00 13.84 -23.11
CA ASP A 97 -20.68 14.66 -22.12
C ASP A 97 -22.19 14.53 -22.36
N MET A 98 -22.83 13.73 -21.52
CA MET A 98 -24.25 13.44 -21.58
C MET A 98 -25.02 14.50 -20.80
N THR A 99 -26.18 14.89 -21.29
CA THR A 99 -27.09 15.83 -20.64
C THR A 99 -28.45 15.17 -20.39
N THR A 100 -28.93 15.26 -19.16
CA THR A 100 -30.24 14.77 -18.75
C THR A 100 -31.36 15.74 -19.15
N GLY A 101 -32.62 15.30 -19.11
CA GLY A 101 -33.78 16.18 -19.32
C GLY A 101 -33.90 17.33 -18.31
N SER A 102 -33.29 17.21 -17.12
CA SER A 102 -33.18 18.27 -16.12
C SER A 102 -32.04 19.26 -16.36
N GLY A 103 -31.17 19.00 -17.35
CA GLY A 103 -30.00 19.83 -17.66
C GLY A 103 -28.74 19.45 -16.88
N ASP A 104 -28.76 18.40 -16.06
CA ASP A 104 -27.56 17.89 -15.40
C ASP A 104 -26.64 17.21 -16.41
N GLU A 105 -25.33 17.45 -16.28
CA GLU A 105 -24.28 16.93 -17.17
C GLU A 105 -23.43 15.85 -16.48
N PHE A 106 -23.01 14.83 -17.21
CA PHE A 106 -22.09 13.80 -16.74
C PHE A 106 -21.33 13.14 -17.89
N VAL A 107 -20.12 12.66 -17.62
CA VAL A 107 -19.29 11.98 -18.62
C VAL A 107 -19.64 10.50 -18.68
N ALA A 108 -19.75 9.97 -19.89
CA ALA A 108 -19.92 8.55 -20.15
C ALA A 108 -18.88 8.07 -21.17
N ARG A 109 -18.35 6.86 -20.98
CA ARG A 109 -17.39 6.22 -21.90
C ARG A 109 -18.08 5.18 -22.76
N LEU A 110 -17.66 5.06 -24.01
CA LEU A 110 -18.08 3.99 -24.91
C LEU A 110 -17.56 2.63 -24.42
N VAL A 111 -18.48 1.68 -24.27
CA VAL A 111 -18.20 0.31 -23.81
C VAL A 111 -18.65 -0.76 -24.78
N SER A 112 -19.46 -0.41 -25.79
CA SER A 112 -19.83 -1.33 -26.87
C SER A 112 -20.02 -0.62 -28.20
N HIS A 113 -19.66 -1.30 -29.29
CA HIS A 113 -19.79 -0.85 -30.67
C HIS A 113 -20.26 -2.00 -31.56
N ASN A 114 -21.20 -1.73 -32.47
CA ASN A 114 -21.93 -2.73 -33.27
C ASN A 114 -22.55 -3.88 -32.45
N GLY A 115 -22.98 -3.58 -31.23
CA GLY A 115 -23.59 -4.56 -30.31
C GLY A 115 -22.57 -5.48 -29.61
N GLU A 116 -21.28 -5.31 -29.85
CA GLU A 116 -20.20 -6.06 -29.21
C GLU A 116 -19.51 -5.20 -28.15
N ARG A 117 -19.08 -5.81 -27.05
CA ARG A 117 -18.33 -5.12 -26.00
C ARG A 117 -16.95 -4.74 -26.54
N LEU A 118 -16.55 -3.51 -26.29
CA LEU A 118 -15.22 -3.03 -26.66
C LEU A 118 -14.17 -3.53 -25.68
N ASP A 119 -13.12 -4.13 -26.23
CA ASP A 119 -11.83 -4.35 -25.60
C ASP A 119 -10.88 -3.18 -25.87
N LYS A 120 -9.77 -3.12 -25.12
CA LYS A 120 -8.85 -1.97 -25.08
C LYS A 120 -8.35 -1.52 -26.45
N PHE A 121 -8.15 -2.43 -27.40
CA PHE A 121 -7.51 -2.16 -28.69
C PHE A 121 -8.49 -2.14 -29.88
N ASP A 122 -9.80 -2.22 -29.63
CA ASP A 122 -10.81 -2.28 -30.69
C ASP A 122 -10.97 -0.95 -31.45
N LEU A 123 -10.47 0.14 -30.87
CA LEU A 123 -10.28 1.43 -31.55
C LEU A 123 -8.77 1.69 -31.72
N PRO A 124 -8.12 1.08 -32.73
CA PRO A 124 -6.66 1.06 -32.82
C PRO A 124 -6.03 2.33 -33.41
N ASN A 125 -6.82 3.25 -33.96
CA ASN A 125 -6.32 4.47 -34.60
C ASN A 125 -7.38 5.59 -34.65
N GLU A 126 -6.91 6.79 -34.92
CA GLU A 126 -7.73 8.02 -35.02
C GLU A 126 -8.94 7.84 -35.95
N LYS A 127 -8.75 7.24 -37.13
CA LYS A 127 -9.85 7.06 -38.10
C LYS A 127 -10.98 6.20 -37.55
N ALA A 128 -10.65 5.09 -36.87
CA ALA A 128 -11.64 4.23 -36.24
C ALA A 128 -12.34 4.96 -35.09
N ALA A 129 -11.58 5.65 -34.24
CA ALA A 129 -12.11 6.40 -33.11
C ALA A 129 -13.03 7.55 -33.54
N GLU A 130 -12.62 8.36 -34.52
CA GLU A 130 -13.40 9.48 -35.05
C GLU A 130 -14.69 9.02 -35.74
N ALA A 131 -14.66 7.89 -36.46
CA ALA A 131 -15.87 7.32 -37.05
C ALA A 131 -16.91 6.98 -35.98
N VAL A 132 -16.50 6.41 -34.85
CA VAL A 132 -17.41 6.08 -33.75
C VAL A 132 -17.81 7.32 -32.96
N ARG A 133 -16.87 8.23 -32.68
CA ARG A 133 -17.13 9.51 -32.01
C ARG A 133 -18.14 10.36 -32.77
N ALA A 134 -18.06 10.42 -34.10
CA ALA A 134 -19.02 11.14 -34.93
C ALA A 134 -20.44 10.57 -34.81
N ARG A 135 -20.57 9.24 -34.68
CA ARG A 135 -21.87 8.60 -34.41
C ARG A 135 -22.38 8.90 -33.01
N VAL A 136 -21.53 8.77 -31.99
CA VAL A 136 -21.87 9.10 -30.59
C VAL A 136 -22.36 10.55 -30.45
N ALA A 137 -21.81 11.47 -31.24
CA ALA A 137 -22.19 12.89 -31.21
C ALA A 137 -23.62 13.16 -31.73
N VAL A 138 -24.18 12.30 -32.59
CA VAL A 138 -25.46 12.56 -33.27
C VAL A 138 -26.56 11.56 -32.94
N GLU A 139 -26.22 10.36 -32.48
CA GLU A 139 -27.20 9.33 -32.15
C GLU A 139 -27.92 9.65 -30.83
N PRO A 140 -29.25 9.44 -30.76
CA PRO A 140 -29.99 9.58 -29.52
C PRO A 140 -29.69 8.40 -28.59
N PHE A 141 -29.36 8.70 -27.33
CA PHE A 141 -29.16 7.70 -26.29
C PHE A 141 -30.34 7.66 -25.32
N SER A 142 -30.61 6.46 -24.81
CA SER A 142 -31.53 6.24 -23.70
C SER A 142 -30.90 5.37 -22.63
N ILE A 143 -31.30 5.60 -21.39
CA ILE A 143 -30.82 4.83 -20.26
C ILE A 143 -31.43 3.43 -20.30
N GLN A 144 -30.57 2.42 -20.37
CA GLN A 144 -30.97 1.02 -20.29
C GLN A 144 -31.16 0.61 -18.84
N SER A 145 -30.17 0.89 -17.99
CA SER A 145 -30.21 0.55 -16.57
C SER A 145 -29.48 1.56 -15.71
N VAL A 146 -29.97 1.72 -14.49
CA VAL A 146 -29.31 2.44 -13.40
C VAL A 146 -29.18 1.47 -12.25
N GLU A 147 -27.96 1.18 -11.84
CA GLU A 147 -27.69 0.28 -10.72
C GLU A 147 -26.92 1.03 -9.64
N SER A 148 -27.49 1.10 -8.43
CA SER A 148 -26.82 1.63 -7.25
C SER A 148 -26.57 0.50 -6.26
N LYS A 149 -25.29 0.27 -5.93
CA LYS A 149 -24.85 -0.78 -5.02
C LYS A 149 -24.08 -0.20 -3.84
N PRO A 150 -24.36 -0.64 -2.61
CA PRO A 150 -23.51 -0.32 -1.48
C PRO A 150 -22.14 -0.98 -1.66
N ALA A 151 -21.08 -0.20 -1.46
CA ALA A 151 -19.70 -0.67 -1.44
C ALA A 151 -19.06 -0.34 -0.09
N ARG A 152 -18.10 -1.17 0.33
CA ARG A 152 -17.33 -0.94 1.55
C ARG A 152 -15.85 -1.08 1.27
N ARG A 153 -15.06 -0.17 1.85
CA ARG A 153 -13.59 -0.27 1.87
C ARG A 153 -13.13 -0.47 3.29
N ASN A 154 -12.44 -1.57 3.55
CA ASN A 154 -11.91 -1.89 4.87
C ASN A 154 -10.59 -1.14 5.12
N PRO A 155 -10.30 -0.77 6.38
CA PRO A 155 -9.01 -0.20 6.74
C PRO A 155 -7.87 -1.21 6.54
N PRO A 156 -6.68 -0.72 6.19
CA PRO A 156 -5.55 -1.60 5.99
C PRO A 156 -4.98 -2.06 7.34
N ALA A 157 -4.21 -3.16 7.32
CA ALA A 157 -3.62 -3.74 8.54
C ALA A 157 -2.59 -2.81 9.20
N PRO A 158 -2.30 -2.96 10.50
CA PRO A 158 -1.14 -2.34 11.16
C PRO A 158 0.17 -2.62 10.41
N PHE A 159 1.18 -1.79 10.65
CA PHE A 159 2.42 -1.88 9.89
C PHE A 159 3.22 -3.15 10.17
N THR A 160 3.69 -3.78 9.11
CA THR A 160 4.87 -4.64 9.07
C THR A 160 6.11 -3.81 8.70
N THR A 161 7.29 -4.41 8.73
CA THR A 161 8.51 -3.73 8.27
C THR A 161 8.48 -3.36 6.78
N SER A 162 7.89 -4.21 5.95
CA SER A 162 7.74 -3.90 4.51
C SER A 162 6.80 -2.72 4.31
N THR A 163 5.62 -2.76 4.94
CA THR A 163 4.58 -1.74 4.72
C THR A 163 4.94 -0.38 5.33
N ILE A 164 5.67 -0.33 6.46
CA ILE A 164 6.17 0.96 6.98
C ILE A 164 7.23 1.58 6.06
N GLN A 165 8.13 0.78 5.46
CA GLN A 165 9.13 1.28 4.52
C GLN A 165 8.47 1.84 3.25
N GLN A 166 7.46 1.14 2.74
CA GLN A 166 6.68 1.60 1.59
C GLN A 166 5.98 2.93 1.89
N GLU A 167 5.21 3.02 2.98
CA GLU A 167 4.44 4.23 3.28
C GLU A 167 5.32 5.40 3.73
N ALA A 168 6.44 5.15 4.41
CA ALA A 168 7.42 6.19 4.74
C ALA A 168 8.12 6.73 3.49
N SER A 169 8.39 5.88 2.49
CA SER A 169 8.91 6.32 1.20
C SER A 169 7.90 7.21 0.48
N ARG A 170 6.65 6.75 0.33
CA ARG A 170 5.58 7.47 -0.38
C ARG A 170 5.19 8.79 0.30
N LYS A 171 5.01 8.79 1.61
CA LYS A 171 4.45 9.93 2.35
C LYS A 171 5.49 10.85 2.97
N LEU A 172 6.64 10.29 3.35
CA LEU A 172 7.66 11.05 4.09
C LEU A 172 8.90 11.38 3.26
N GLY A 173 9.06 10.72 2.09
CA GLY A 173 10.28 10.81 1.28
C GLY A 173 11.48 10.12 1.94
N PHE A 174 11.24 9.16 2.84
CA PHE A 174 12.31 8.44 3.53
C PHE A 174 12.78 7.25 2.70
N SER A 175 14.10 7.04 2.62
CA SER A 175 14.63 5.76 2.18
C SER A 175 14.31 4.66 3.21
N ALA A 176 14.38 3.40 2.79
CA ALA A 176 14.23 2.25 3.67
C ALA A 176 15.24 2.32 4.84
N SER A 177 16.49 2.71 4.56
CA SER A 177 17.53 2.89 5.59
C SER A 177 17.19 3.98 6.60
N ARG A 178 16.75 5.17 6.13
CA ARG A 178 16.34 6.26 7.02
C ARG A 178 15.15 5.88 7.87
N THR A 179 14.15 5.22 7.27
CA THR A 179 12.97 4.72 7.98
C THR A 179 13.36 3.79 9.13
N MET A 180 14.25 2.82 8.87
CA MET A 180 14.67 1.88 9.91
C MET A 180 15.51 2.53 11.01
N GLN A 181 16.35 3.53 10.69
CA GLN A 181 17.10 4.29 11.70
C GLN A 181 16.19 5.12 12.61
N VAL A 182 15.17 5.77 12.05
CA VAL A 182 14.19 6.54 12.84
C VAL A 182 13.34 5.59 13.68
N ALA A 183 12.87 4.49 13.11
CA ALA A 183 12.10 3.48 13.84
C ALA A 183 12.89 2.84 14.98
N GLN A 184 14.20 2.59 14.79
CA GLN A 184 15.09 2.11 15.87
C GLN A 184 15.10 3.08 17.05
N ARG A 185 15.24 4.39 16.81
CA ARG A 185 15.22 5.40 17.87
C ARG A 185 13.87 5.47 18.58
N LEU A 186 12.77 5.41 17.83
CA LEU A 186 11.43 5.35 18.41
C LEU A 186 11.20 4.08 19.26
N TYR A 187 11.80 2.95 18.87
CA TYR A 187 11.73 1.70 19.64
C TYR A 187 12.58 1.75 20.92
N GLU A 188 13.83 2.22 20.81
CA GLU A 188 14.75 2.41 21.95
C GLU A 188 14.21 3.44 22.95
N GLY A 189 13.46 4.40 22.44
CA GLY A 189 12.66 5.31 23.22
C GLY A 189 13.31 6.66 23.49
N ILE A 190 12.54 7.48 24.20
CA ILE A 190 12.93 8.80 24.69
C ILE A 190 12.67 8.86 26.19
N GLU A 191 13.27 9.84 26.86
CA GLU A 191 13.01 10.08 28.28
C GLU A 191 11.64 10.78 28.44
N ILE A 192 10.73 10.15 29.19
CA ILE A 192 9.42 10.68 29.55
C ILE A 192 9.27 10.52 31.04
N ASP A 193 9.05 11.62 31.77
CA ASP A 193 8.89 11.63 33.24
C ASP A 193 10.02 10.91 34.00
N GLY A 194 11.26 11.01 33.48
CA GLY A 194 12.45 10.38 34.07
C GLY A 194 12.61 8.88 33.78
N GLU A 195 11.74 8.29 32.93
CA GLU A 195 11.86 6.90 32.47
C GLU A 195 12.07 6.84 30.95
N THR A 196 13.07 6.06 30.49
CA THR A 196 13.23 5.78 29.05
C THR A 196 12.10 4.90 28.57
N THR A 197 11.30 5.44 27.66
CA THR A 197 10.11 4.76 27.13
C THR A 197 10.15 4.67 25.62
N GLY A 198 10.15 3.44 25.10
CA GLY A 198 9.94 3.12 23.69
C GLY A 198 8.56 3.58 23.25
N LEU A 199 8.49 4.34 22.17
CA LEU A 199 7.25 4.86 21.61
C LEU A 199 6.57 3.89 20.65
N ILE A 200 7.31 2.99 20.02
CA ILE A 200 6.78 1.95 19.15
C ILE A 200 7.26 0.56 19.55
N THR A 201 6.53 -0.47 19.12
CA THR A 201 6.96 -1.88 19.19
C THR A 201 8.12 -2.15 18.22
N TYR A 202 8.73 -3.33 18.33
CA TYR A 202 9.88 -3.74 17.54
C TYR A 202 9.62 -3.65 16.02
N MET A 203 10.43 -2.85 15.35
CA MET A 203 10.23 -2.45 13.95
C MET A 203 10.67 -3.47 12.90
N ARG A 204 11.20 -4.64 13.30
CA ARG A 204 11.57 -5.75 12.40
C ARG A 204 10.61 -6.92 12.62
N THR A 205 9.47 -6.85 11.95
CA THR A 205 8.33 -7.76 12.09
C THR A 205 7.65 -7.97 10.75
N ASP A 206 7.19 -9.19 10.51
CA ASP A 206 6.23 -9.56 9.47
C ASP A 206 4.81 -9.76 10.05
N GLY A 207 4.64 -9.55 11.36
CA GLY A 207 3.37 -9.65 12.06
C GLY A 207 2.45 -8.46 11.83
N VAL A 208 1.14 -8.73 11.81
CA VAL A 208 0.07 -7.74 11.63
C VAL A 208 -0.89 -7.70 12.82
N GLN A 209 -0.69 -8.61 13.79
CA GLN A 209 -1.45 -8.71 15.02
C GLN A 209 -1.03 -7.61 15.98
N ILE A 210 -1.96 -7.10 16.77
CA ILE A 210 -1.69 -6.21 17.90
C ILE A 210 -2.32 -6.79 19.17
N ALA A 211 -1.72 -6.53 20.32
CA ALA A 211 -2.17 -7.04 21.60
C ALA A 211 -3.57 -6.56 21.97
N GLU A 212 -4.35 -7.38 22.69
CA GLU A 212 -5.73 -7.05 23.11
C GLU A 212 -5.83 -5.74 23.88
N GLU A 213 -4.83 -5.45 24.73
CA GLU A 213 -4.73 -4.18 25.44
C GLU A 213 -4.60 -2.97 24.51
N ALA A 214 -3.87 -3.11 23.40
CA ALA A 214 -3.70 -2.05 22.42
C ALA A 214 -4.99 -1.89 21.58
N ILE A 215 -5.70 -2.98 21.31
CA ILE A 215 -7.05 -2.92 20.72
C ILE A 215 -7.98 -2.15 21.65
N ALA A 216 -8.01 -2.46 22.95
CA ALA A 216 -8.84 -1.75 23.92
C ALA A 216 -8.51 -0.24 23.96
N GLN A 217 -7.22 0.12 23.98
CA GLN A 217 -6.80 1.53 23.89
C GLN A 217 -7.25 2.18 22.58
N ALA A 218 -7.08 1.51 21.43
CA ALA A 218 -7.53 2.02 20.14
C ALA A 218 -9.03 2.34 20.14
N ARG A 219 -9.86 1.44 20.71
CA ARG A 219 -11.31 1.65 20.81
C ARG A 219 -11.65 2.87 21.65
N THR A 220 -10.98 3.06 22.78
CA THR A 220 -11.15 4.25 23.62
C THR A 220 -10.76 5.52 22.88
N VAL A 221 -9.60 5.54 22.23
CA VAL A 221 -9.10 6.70 21.48
C VAL A 221 -10.02 7.02 20.30
N ILE A 222 -10.50 6.03 19.55
CA ILE A 222 -11.46 6.24 18.44
C ILE A 222 -12.73 6.90 18.96
N THR A 223 -13.27 6.40 20.07
CA THR A 223 -14.51 6.94 20.67
C THR A 223 -14.32 8.39 21.10
N ASN A 224 -13.20 8.70 21.76
CA ASN A 224 -12.93 10.03 22.30
C ASN A 224 -12.60 11.06 21.20
N GLU A 225 -11.79 10.68 20.21
CA GLU A 225 -11.26 11.61 19.20
C GLU A 225 -12.16 11.72 17.95
N PHE A 226 -12.90 10.66 17.60
CA PHE A 226 -13.68 10.58 16.36
C PHE A 226 -15.17 10.36 16.58
N GLY A 227 -15.56 9.76 17.71
CA GLY A 227 -16.94 9.44 18.07
C GLY A 227 -17.35 8.00 17.76
N GLU A 228 -18.45 7.55 18.36
CA GLU A 228 -18.93 6.15 18.29
C GLU A 228 -19.16 5.65 16.86
N ALA A 229 -19.58 6.52 15.93
CA ALA A 229 -19.83 6.14 14.53
C ALA A 229 -18.57 5.63 13.80
N TYR A 230 -17.37 5.98 14.28
CA TYR A 230 -16.09 5.54 13.72
C TYR A 230 -15.55 4.28 14.40
N LEU A 231 -16.21 3.79 15.43
CA LEU A 231 -15.84 2.57 16.14
C LEU A 231 -16.64 1.38 15.60
N PRO A 232 -15.99 0.34 15.06
CA PRO A 232 -16.72 -0.85 14.63
C PRO A 232 -17.26 -1.64 15.83
N ASP A 233 -18.42 -2.28 15.63
CA ASP A 233 -19.11 -3.09 16.66
C ASP A 233 -18.19 -4.16 17.26
N LYS A 234 -17.33 -4.76 16.43
CA LYS A 234 -16.33 -5.76 16.84
C LYS A 234 -14.93 -5.28 16.54
N ALA A 235 -13.98 -5.67 17.38
CA ALA A 235 -12.56 -5.46 17.14
C ALA A 235 -12.12 -6.09 15.80
N ARG A 236 -11.18 -5.45 15.12
CA ARG A 236 -10.65 -5.96 13.86
C ARG A 236 -9.43 -6.81 14.11
N GLU A 237 -9.51 -8.07 13.70
CA GLU A 237 -8.39 -9.00 13.73
C GLU A 237 -7.74 -9.12 12.36
N TYR A 238 -6.42 -9.02 12.34
CA TYR A 238 -5.61 -9.20 11.13
C TYR A 238 -4.77 -10.47 11.26
N LYS A 239 -4.69 -11.23 10.17
CA LYS A 239 -3.90 -12.47 10.10
C LYS A 239 -2.89 -12.39 8.98
N THR A 240 -1.66 -12.79 9.29
CA THR A 240 -0.55 -12.83 8.33
C THR A 240 -0.82 -13.90 7.27
N LYS A 241 -0.57 -13.58 5.99
CA LYS A 241 -0.71 -14.55 4.88
C LYS A 241 0.54 -15.45 4.69
N ALA A 242 1.68 -15.09 5.29
CA ALA A 242 2.96 -15.77 5.09
C ALA A 242 3.02 -17.11 5.83
N LYS A 243 3.43 -18.19 5.12
CA LYS A 243 3.57 -19.56 5.67
C LYS A 243 4.72 -19.76 6.65
N ASN A 244 5.74 -18.89 6.62
CA ASN A 244 6.96 -18.96 7.43
C ASN A 244 7.15 -17.70 8.29
N ALA A 245 6.06 -17.11 8.81
CA ALA A 245 6.19 -16.02 9.77
C ALA A 245 6.95 -16.55 10.99
N GLN A 246 8.18 -16.07 11.18
CA GLN A 246 9.15 -16.79 12.00
C GLN A 246 8.87 -16.71 13.49
N GLU A 247 8.05 -15.79 13.97
CA GLU A 247 7.51 -15.80 15.33
C GLU A 247 6.14 -15.10 15.29
N ALA A 248 5.30 -15.30 16.31
CA ALA A 248 4.08 -14.52 16.52
C ALA A 248 4.44 -13.08 16.95
N HIS A 249 5.09 -12.34 16.05
CA HIS A 249 5.50 -10.98 16.31
C HIS A 249 4.30 -10.04 16.24
N GLU A 250 4.31 -9.07 17.13
CA GLU A 250 3.38 -7.96 17.07
C GLU A 250 3.71 -7.05 15.88
N ALA A 251 2.70 -6.40 15.33
CA ALA A 251 2.87 -5.35 14.34
C ALA A 251 3.63 -4.14 14.91
N ILE A 252 4.12 -3.29 14.03
CA ILE A 252 4.69 -1.98 14.37
C ILE A 252 3.54 -1.04 14.72
N ARG A 253 3.41 -0.72 16.01
CA ARG A 253 2.38 0.15 16.57
C ARG A 253 2.92 1.02 17.71
N PRO A 254 2.21 2.08 18.14
CA PRO A 254 2.55 2.77 19.37
C PRO A 254 2.49 1.84 20.57
N THR A 255 3.40 2.01 21.53
CA THR A 255 3.37 1.27 22.80
C THR A 255 2.20 1.69 23.69
N ASP A 256 1.74 2.92 23.55
CA ASP A 256 0.58 3.51 24.22
C ASP A 256 -0.14 4.46 23.24
N LEU A 257 -1.39 4.13 22.88
CA LEU A 257 -2.17 4.90 21.92
C LEU A 257 -2.72 6.22 22.48
N SER A 258 -2.77 6.41 23.79
CA SER A 258 -3.17 7.68 24.40
C SER A 258 -2.12 8.78 24.21
N ARG A 259 -0.89 8.41 23.83
CA ARG A 259 0.17 9.33 23.42
C ARG A 259 -0.08 9.83 22.00
N LEU A 260 -1.08 10.70 21.88
CA LEU A 260 -1.41 11.37 20.62
C LEU A 260 -0.16 12.02 20.00
N PRO A 261 -0.01 11.99 18.67
CA PRO A 261 1.14 12.63 18.00
C PRO A 261 1.35 14.09 18.43
N GLY A 262 0.25 14.83 18.63
CA GLY A 262 0.26 16.20 19.12
C GLY A 262 0.87 16.39 20.51
N HIS A 263 0.81 15.38 21.39
CA HIS A 263 1.33 15.43 22.76
C HIS A 263 2.83 15.13 22.82
N VAL A 264 3.30 14.15 22.04
CA VAL A 264 4.72 13.75 22.06
C VAL A 264 5.60 14.56 21.13
N LYS A 265 5.02 15.38 20.24
CA LYS A 265 5.78 16.15 19.23
C LYS A 265 6.85 17.07 19.82
N ALA A 266 6.70 17.54 21.06
CA ALA A 266 7.70 18.42 21.68
C ALA A 266 8.98 17.67 22.08
N LEU A 267 8.89 16.35 22.26
CA LEU A 267 9.97 15.50 22.76
C LEU A 267 10.77 14.81 21.63
N LEU A 268 10.33 14.97 20.38
CA LEU A 268 10.87 14.27 19.22
C LEU A 268 11.58 15.23 18.28
N ASN A 269 12.52 14.74 17.47
CA ASN A 269 12.99 15.48 16.30
C ASN A 269 12.00 15.35 15.12
N ASN A 270 12.20 16.12 14.05
CA ASN A 270 11.24 16.19 12.95
C ASN A 270 10.96 14.83 12.29
N ASP A 271 11.98 13.99 12.11
CA ASP A 271 11.80 12.70 11.47
C ASP A 271 11.05 11.71 12.37
N GLU A 272 11.41 11.70 13.65
CA GLU A 272 10.72 10.90 14.67
C GLU A 272 9.25 11.28 14.79
N LYS A 273 8.92 12.59 14.79
CA LYS A 273 7.53 13.07 14.80
C LYS A 273 6.73 12.49 13.64
N ARG A 274 7.26 12.64 12.42
CA ARG A 274 6.60 12.24 11.18
C ARG A 274 6.41 10.73 11.10
N LEU A 275 7.42 9.95 11.50
CA LEU A 275 7.30 8.49 11.48
C LEU A 275 6.39 7.97 12.60
N TYR A 276 6.47 8.55 13.80
CA TYR A 276 5.57 8.19 14.90
C TYR A 276 4.11 8.49 14.55
N GLU A 277 3.82 9.68 14.01
CA GLU A 277 2.48 10.05 13.54
C GLU A 277 1.98 9.09 12.46
N LEU A 278 2.83 8.70 11.50
CA LEU A 278 2.49 7.71 10.49
C LEU A 278 2.09 6.36 11.12
N VAL A 279 2.90 5.85 12.06
CA VAL A 279 2.65 4.60 12.79
C VAL A 279 1.37 4.68 13.63
N TRP A 280 1.15 5.80 14.32
CA TRP A 280 -0.04 6.03 15.14
C TRP A 280 -1.31 6.07 14.28
N ASN A 281 -1.31 6.86 13.19
CA ASN A 281 -2.45 7.00 12.29
C ASN A 281 -2.82 5.64 11.67
N ARG A 282 -1.83 4.87 11.20
CA ARG A 282 -2.05 3.54 10.62
C ARG A 282 -2.62 2.56 11.63
N THR A 283 -2.08 2.54 12.85
CA THR A 283 -2.54 1.64 13.91
C THR A 283 -3.99 1.95 14.28
N LEU A 284 -4.31 3.22 14.53
CA LEU A 284 -5.66 3.60 14.93
C LEU A 284 -6.67 3.37 13.79
N ALA A 285 -6.32 3.75 12.56
CA ALA A 285 -7.14 3.52 11.38
C ALA A 285 -7.45 2.02 11.15
N SER A 286 -6.51 1.13 11.45
CA SER A 286 -6.73 -0.33 11.37
C SER A 286 -7.86 -0.83 12.26
N GLN A 287 -8.24 -0.08 13.29
CA GLN A 287 -9.32 -0.42 14.22
C GLN A 287 -10.58 0.45 14.02
N MET A 288 -10.58 1.37 13.05
CA MET A 288 -11.74 2.22 12.72
C MET A 288 -12.77 1.51 11.82
N GLU A 289 -13.97 2.08 11.72
CA GLU A 289 -15.03 1.59 10.85
C GLU A 289 -14.66 1.75 9.35
N SER A 290 -15.21 0.87 8.52
CA SER A 290 -15.01 0.86 7.07
C SER A 290 -15.62 2.10 6.42
N VAL A 291 -15.02 2.54 5.32
CA VAL A 291 -15.68 3.51 4.42
C VAL A 291 -16.93 2.85 3.87
N ARG A 292 -18.06 3.57 3.87
CA ARG A 292 -19.28 3.16 3.18
C ARG A 292 -19.47 4.07 1.99
N MET A 293 -19.66 3.46 0.83
CA MET A 293 -19.81 4.14 -0.45
C MET A 293 -21.08 3.66 -1.13
N GLU A 294 -21.65 4.52 -1.96
CA GLU A 294 -22.69 4.15 -2.91
C GLU A 294 -22.10 4.26 -4.31
N ARG A 295 -21.99 3.14 -5.01
CA ARG A 295 -21.51 3.09 -6.40
C ARG A 295 -22.72 3.04 -7.32
N THR A 296 -22.80 4.00 -8.22
CA THR A 296 -23.84 4.05 -9.26
C THR A 296 -23.22 3.78 -10.62
N THR A 297 -23.83 2.88 -11.39
CA THR A 297 -23.49 2.63 -12.78
C THR A 297 -24.72 2.90 -13.64
N ILE A 298 -24.56 3.76 -14.63
CA ILE A 298 -25.58 4.08 -15.64
C ILE A 298 -25.13 3.46 -16.95
N GLU A 299 -25.95 2.57 -17.50
CA GLU A 299 -25.75 2.03 -18.85
C GLU A 299 -26.75 2.66 -19.81
N MET A 300 -26.24 3.06 -20.97
CA MET A 300 -26.97 3.77 -22.02
C MET A 300 -26.75 3.05 -23.34
N ALA A 301 -27.76 3.07 -24.21
CA ALA A 301 -27.65 2.53 -25.56
C ALA A 301 -28.28 3.47 -26.58
N SER A 302 -27.74 3.43 -27.80
CA SER A 302 -28.36 4.03 -28.97
C SER A 302 -29.67 3.31 -29.30
N GLU A 303 -30.55 3.98 -30.06
CA GLU A 303 -31.85 3.41 -30.45
C GLU A 303 -31.73 2.09 -31.24
N ASP A 304 -30.71 1.99 -32.09
CA ASP A 304 -30.40 0.78 -32.87
C ASP A 304 -29.61 -0.28 -32.07
N LYS A 305 -29.26 0.02 -30.81
CA LYS A 305 -28.48 -0.80 -29.88
C LYS A 305 -27.09 -1.18 -30.37
N THR A 306 -26.55 -0.45 -31.34
CA THR A 306 -25.20 -0.70 -31.85
C THR A 306 -24.15 0.02 -31.02
N LEU A 307 -24.47 1.13 -30.36
CA LEU A 307 -23.57 1.84 -29.45
C LEU A 307 -24.05 1.71 -28.01
N GLY A 308 -23.11 1.49 -27.10
CA GLY A 308 -23.37 1.50 -25.67
C GLY A 308 -22.36 2.37 -24.92
N LEU A 309 -22.89 3.25 -24.08
CA LEU A 309 -22.12 4.12 -23.20
C LEU A 309 -22.33 3.70 -21.74
N ARG A 310 -21.31 3.87 -20.92
CA ARG A 310 -21.38 3.63 -19.47
C ARG A 310 -20.80 4.81 -18.72
N ALA A 311 -21.52 5.26 -17.71
CA ALA A 311 -21.00 6.13 -16.66
C ALA A 311 -20.94 5.36 -15.35
N SER A 312 -19.87 5.53 -14.58
CA SER A 312 -19.75 5.01 -13.22
C SER A 312 -19.31 6.12 -12.30
N GLY A 313 -19.90 6.20 -11.13
CA GLY A 313 -19.53 7.17 -10.11
C GLY A 313 -19.74 6.58 -8.73
N SER A 314 -18.95 7.04 -7.78
CA SER A 314 -19.03 6.62 -6.39
C SER A 314 -19.11 7.83 -5.47
N VAL A 315 -19.92 7.71 -4.43
CA VAL A 315 -20.06 8.74 -3.40
C VAL A 315 -19.77 8.11 -2.05
N ILE A 316 -18.86 8.71 -1.28
CA ILE A 316 -18.61 8.34 0.11
C ILE A 316 -19.83 8.78 0.93
N VAL A 317 -20.55 7.80 1.47
CA VAL A 317 -21.66 8.00 2.39
C VAL A 317 -21.15 8.13 3.84
N PHE A 318 -20.04 7.46 4.14
CA PHE A 318 -19.35 7.55 5.42
C PHE A 318 -17.85 7.32 5.19
N ASP A 319 -17.03 8.28 5.62
CA ASP A 319 -15.58 8.33 5.38
C ASP A 319 -14.80 7.33 6.25
N GLY A 320 -15.33 6.89 7.38
CA GLY A 320 -14.72 5.85 8.22
C GLY A 320 -13.25 6.13 8.52
N PHE A 321 -12.39 5.12 8.34
CA PHE A 321 -10.96 5.27 8.57
C PHE A 321 -10.25 6.32 7.67
N LEU A 322 -10.83 6.71 6.52
CA LEU A 322 -10.23 7.72 5.64
C LEU A 322 -10.18 9.11 6.28
N LYS A 323 -11.01 9.36 7.31
CA LYS A 323 -10.91 10.58 8.12
C LYS A 323 -9.53 10.77 8.76
N LEU A 324 -8.84 9.66 9.03
CA LEU A 324 -7.53 9.66 9.67
C LEU A 324 -6.40 9.25 8.72
N TYR A 325 -6.63 8.25 7.87
CA TYR A 325 -5.55 7.62 7.13
C TYR A 325 -5.97 7.12 5.75
N GLN A 326 -5.15 7.46 4.75
CA GLN A 326 -5.23 6.95 3.39
C GLN A 326 -3.85 6.45 2.97
N GLU A 327 -3.75 5.29 2.33
CA GLU A 327 -2.47 4.79 1.78
C GLU A 327 -1.96 5.68 0.64
N GLY A 328 -0.64 5.81 0.52
CA GLY A 328 -0.05 6.41 -0.68
C GLY A 328 -0.16 5.46 -1.88
N THR A 329 -0.38 5.99 -3.07
CA THR A 329 -0.26 5.22 -4.32
C THR A 329 1.09 5.54 -4.99
N ASP A 330 1.73 4.53 -5.56
CA ASP A 330 2.97 4.73 -6.34
C ASP A 330 2.65 5.33 -7.72
N ASP A 331 1.48 4.99 -8.26
CA ASP A 331 0.96 5.51 -9.53
C ASP A 331 -0.22 6.45 -9.27
N LYS A 332 -0.28 7.56 -10.03
CA LYS A 332 -1.44 8.44 -10.08
C LYS A 332 -2.45 7.84 -11.06
N ASP A 333 -3.06 6.73 -10.70
CA ASP A 333 -4.34 6.40 -11.33
C ASP A 333 -5.35 7.37 -10.76
N GLU A 334 -5.66 8.42 -11.52
CA GLU A 334 -6.89 9.19 -11.31
C GLU A 334 -8.03 8.19 -11.48
N SER A 335 -8.59 7.72 -10.36
CA SER A 335 -9.78 6.90 -10.41
C SER A 335 -10.91 7.76 -10.97
N GLU A 336 -11.21 7.58 -12.25
CA GLU A 336 -12.35 8.18 -12.98
C GLU A 336 -13.73 7.81 -12.38
N GLU A 337 -13.76 7.18 -11.20
CA GLU A 337 -14.97 6.81 -10.46
C GLU A 337 -15.29 7.78 -9.30
N ASP A 338 -14.59 8.91 -9.20
CA ASP A 338 -14.88 9.95 -8.21
C ASP A 338 -15.95 10.92 -8.75
N GLY A 339 -17.14 10.89 -8.16
CA GLY A 339 -18.18 11.85 -8.51
C GLY A 339 -19.60 11.33 -8.35
N ARG A 340 -20.51 12.24 -8.03
CA ARG A 340 -21.95 11.95 -7.96
C ARG A 340 -22.54 11.99 -9.37
N LEU A 341 -23.12 10.89 -9.82
CA LEU A 341 -23.92 10.86 -11.04
C LEU A 341 -25.32 11.47 -10.80
N PRO A 342 -25.95 12.06 -11.83
CA PRO A 342 -27.28 12.64 -11.71
C PRO A 342 -28.34 11.56 -11.45
N LYS A 343 -29.48 12.00 -10.90
CA LYS A 343 -30.63 11.12 -10.71
C LYS A 343 -31.37 10.95 -12.02
N VAL A 344 -31.44 9.71 -12.49
CA VAL A 344 -32.05 9.35 -13.77
C VAL A 344 -32.76 8.00 -13.64
N ALA A 345 -33.68 7.72 -14.56
CA ALA A 345 -34.47 6.49 -14.61
C ALA A 345 -34.25 5.72 -15.92
N SER A 346 -34.51 4.41 -15.89
CA SER A 346 -34.51 3.59 -17.11
C SER A 346 -35.56 4.14 -18.09
N GLY A 347 -35.18 4.24 -19.36
CA GLY A 347 -35.98 4.84 -20.43
C GLY A 347 -35.82 6.34 -20.61
N ASP A 348 -35.15 7.05 -19.69
CA ASP A 348 -34.88 8.48 -19.87
C ASP A 348 -34.03 8.71 -21.12
N ARG A 349 -34.41 9.73 -21.89
CA ARG A 349 -33.65 10.19 -23.06
C ARG A 349 -32.55 11.15 -22.61
N LEU A 350 -31.40 11.04 -23.25
CA LEU A 350 -30.24 11.89 -23.00
C LEU A 350 -29.87 12.67 -24.25
N GLY A 351 -29.39 13.90 -24.05
CA GLY A 351 -28.68 14.64 -25.08
C GLY A 351 -27.18 14.34 -25.00
N THR A 352 -26.50 14.44 -26.14
CA THR A 352 -25.03 14.47 -26.19
C THR A 352 -24.60 15.92 -26.42
N LYS A 353 -23.92 16.53 -25.45
CA LYS A 353 -23.41 17.90 -25.57
C LYS A 353 -22.12 17.95 -26.38
N GLU A 354 -21.19 17.05 -26.05
CA GLU A 354 -19.93 16.89 -26.75
C GLU A 354 -19.54 15.41 -26.73
N ALA A 355 -18.90 14.95 -27.81
CA ALA A 355 -18.21 13.65 -27.84
C ALA A 355 -16.75 13.89 -28.22
N ARG A 356 -15.82 13.17 -27.57
CA ARG A 356 -14.38 13.30 -27.74
C ARG A 356 -13.75 11.92 -27.96
N ALA A 357 -12.81 11.85 -28.89
CA ALA A 357 -11.95 10.70 -29.09
C ALA A 357 -10.60 11.02 -28.45
N ASN A 358 -10.22 10.25 -27.42
CA ASN A 358 -8.99 10.46 -26.68
C ASN A 358 -7.97 9.41 -27.13
N GLN A 359 -6.82 9.89 -27.62
CA GLN A 359 -5.69 9.03 -27.98
C GLN A 359 -4.92 8.64 -26.72
N HIS A 360 -4.56 7.37 -26.65
CA HIS A 360 -3.74 6.83 -25.59
C HIS A 360 -2.64 5.94 -26.16
N PHE A 361 -1.60 5.75 -25.36
CA PHE A 361 -0.59 4.74 -25.60
C PHE A 361 -0.49 3.85 -24.38
N THR A 362 -0.28 2.56 -24.59
CA THR A 362 0.13 1.69 -23.49
C THR A 362 1.48 2.17 -22.97
N GLU A 363 1.65 2.18 -21.65
CA GLU A 363 2.92 2.54 -21.01
C GLU A 363 3.70 1.28 -20.61
N PRO A 364 5.05 1.32 -20.63
CA PRO A 364 5.83 0.24 -20.05
C PRO A 364 5.61 0.16 -18.54
N PRO A 365 5.89 -0.99 -17.91
CA PRO A 365 5.83 -1.08 -16.46
C PRO A 365 6.74 -0.02 -15.80
N PRO A 366 6.31 0.68 -14.74
CA PRO A 366 7.09 1.75 -14.14
C PRO A 366 8.39 1.20 -13.54
N ARG A 367 9.44 2.04 -13.52
CA ARG A 367 10.68 1.70 -12.79
C ARG A 367 10.37 1.50 -11.31
N PHE A 368 11.19 0.68 -10.65
CA PHE A 368 11.04 0.48 -9.22
C PHE A 368 11.43 1.73 -8.42
N SER A 369 10.54 2.16 -7.52
CA SER A 369 10.89 2.98 -6.36
C SER A 369 11.42 2.06 -5.25
N GLU A 370 11.99 2.62 -4.18
CA GLU A 370 12.36 1.80 -3.01
C GLU A 370 11.12 1.07 -2.44
N ALA A 371 9.96 1.75 -2.41
CA ALA A 371 8.70 1.16 -1.97
C ALA A 371 8.28 -0.03 -2.85
N SER A 372 8.22 0.15 -4.17
CA SER A 372 7.77 -0.91 -5.05
C SER A 372 8.78 -2.06 -5.17
N LEU A 373 10.08 -1.80 -4.99
CA LEU A 373 11.10 -2.85 -4.89
C LEU A 373 10.95 -3.68 -3.60
N VAL A 374 10.76 -3.02 -2.44
CA VAL A 374 10.54 -3.73 -1.16
C VAL A 374 9.28 -4.58 -1.24
N LYS A 375 8.18 -4.04 -1.78
CA LYS A 375 6.95 -4.79 -2.03
C LYS A 375 7.19 -6.02 -2.91
N ARG A 376 7.89 -5.83 -4.04
CA ARG A 376 8.17 -6.92 -4.98
C ARG A 376 9.05 -8.01 -4.35
N MET A 377 10.05 -7.60 -3.58
CA MET A 377 10.92 -8.51 -2.83
C MET A 377 10.13 -9.34 -1.81
N GLU A 378 9.21 -8.72 -1.06
CA GLU A 378 8.30 -9.41 -0.13
C GLU A 378 7.40 -10.43 -0.85
N GLU A 379 6.75 -10.04 -1.94
CA GLU A 379 5.89 -10.93 -2.76
C GLU A 379 6.65 -12.19 -3.24
N LEU A 380 7.90 -12.01 -3.64
CA LEU A 380 8.78 -13.09 -4.10
C LEU A 380 9.50 -13.82 -2.95
N SER A 381 9.23 -13.45 -1.69
CA SER A 381 9.91 -13.98 -0.50
C SER A 381 11.44 -13.81 -0.51
N ILE A 382 11.91 -12.77 -1.22
CA ILE A 382 13.31 -12.34 -1.31
C ILE A 382 13.54 -11.28 -0.24
N GLY A 383 14.54 -11.47 0.61
CA GLY A 383 14.75 -10.59 1.76
C GLY A 383 13.77 -10.87 2.90
N ARG A 384 13.98 -10.17 4.02
CA ARG A 384 13.24 -10.29 5.28
C ARG A 384 13.17 -8.91 5.93
N PRO A 385 12.29 -8.70 6.94
CA PRO A 385 12.26 -7.48 7.74
C PRO A 385 13.65 -6.94 8.13
N SER A 386 14.56 -7.84 8.51
CA SER A 386 15.93 -7.49 8.92
C SER A 386 16.87 -7.12 7.77
N THR A 387 16.50 -7.35 6.51
CA THR A 387 17.42 -7.21 5.38
C THR A 387 16.97 -6.25 4.28
N TYR A 388 15.69 -5.87 4.18
CA TYR A 388 15.20 -4.99 3.10
C TYR A 388 16.07 -3.73 2.94
N ALA A 389 16.17 -2.91 3.98
CA ALA A 389 16.99 -1.69 3.96
C ALA A 389 18.46 -1.95 3.63
N SER A 390 19.05 -3.02 4.19
CA SER A 390 20.45 -3.37 3.91
C SER A 390 20.71 -3.81 2.47
N ILE A 391 19.73 -4.48 1.84
CA ILE A 391 19.85 -4.91 0.45
C ILE A 391 19.82 -3.68 -0.46
N LEU A 392 18.86 -2.78 -0.26
CA LEU A 392 18.74 -1.54 -1.01
C LEU A 392 20.00 -0.66 -0.86
N GLY A 393 20.49 -0.49 0.37
CA GLY A 393 21.72 0.28 0.61
C GLY A 393 22.93 -0.32 -0.11
N VAL A 394 23.13 -1.64 -0.04
CA VAL A 394 24.26 -2.30 -0.73
C VAL A 394 24.17 -2.17 -2.26
N LEU A 395 22.97 -2.15 -2.83
CA LEU A 395 22.77 -1.93 -4.28
C LEU A 395 23.09 -0.49 -4.70
N GLN A 396 22.87 0.50 -3.84
CA GLN A 396 23.21 1.89 -4.13
C GLN A 396 24.71 2.15 -3.96
N ASP A 397 25.34 1.52 -2.97
CA ASP A 397 26.76 1.72 -2.64
C ASP A 397 27.74 1.04 -3.62
N ARG A 398 27.30 0.05 -4.40
CA ARG A 398 28.16 -0.83 -5.20
C ARG A 398 27.66 -0.97 -6.62
#